data_AF-A0A6P5ISU6-F1
#
_entry.id   AF-A0A6P5ISU6-F1
#
_cell.length_a   1.000
_cell.length_b   1.000
_cell.length_c   1.000
_cell.angle_alpha   90.00
_cell.angle_beta   90.00
_cell.angle_gamma   90.00
#
_symmetry.space_group_name_H-M   'P 1'
#
loop_
_entity.id
_entity.type
_entity.pdbx_description
1 polymer ?
#
loop_
_entity_poly.entity_id
_entity_poly.type
_entity_poly.pdbx_seq_one_letter_code
_entity_poly.pdbx_strand_id
1 'polypeptide(L)' 'MVAKQRIRMANKKHSKNITQRGNVAKTLRPQEEKYPVGPWLLALFVFVVCGSAKK' A
#
# COMPACT_ATOMS: atom_id res chain seq x y z
N MET A 1 -32.04 -35.04 1.35
CA MET A 1 -31.58 -33.75 1.91
C MET A 1 -30.05 -33.54 1.69
N VAL A 2 -29.50 -33.79 0.49
CA VAL A 2 -28.02 -33.81 0.26
C VAL A 2 -27.54 -32.70 -0.70
N ALA A 3 -28.34 -32.32 -1.70
CA ALA A 3 -27.96 -31.30 -2.68
C ALA A 3 -27.72 -29.90 -2.04
N LYS A 4 -28.59 -29.50 -1.10
CA LYS A 4 -28.48 -28.21 -0.39
C LYS A 4 -27.21 -28.12 0.47
N GLN A 5 -26.71 -29.25 0.95
CA GLN A 5 -25.50 -29.32 1.78
C GLN A 5 -24.23 -29.15 0.93
N ARG A 6 -24.20 -29.74 -0.28
CA ARG A 6 -23.10 -29.57 -1.24
C ARG A 6 -22.98 -28.13 -1.74
N ILE A 7 -24.11 -27.49 -2.06
CA ILE A 7 -24.14 -26.08 -2.47
C ILE A 7 -23.64 -25.17 -1.33
N ARG A 8 -24.09 -25.42 -0.09
CA ARG A 8 -23.62 -24.66 1.08
C ARG A 8 -22.12 -24.79 1.32
N MET A 9 -21.54 -25.98 1.09
CA MET A 9 -20.09 -26.20 1.21
C MET A 9 -19.32 -25.51 0.07
N ALA A 10 -19.83 -25.56 -1.16
CA ALA A 10 -19.24 -24.84 -2.29
C ALA A 10 -19.21 -23.32 -2.06
N ASN A 11 -20.33 -22.75 -1.58
CA ASN A 11 -20.43 -21.33 -1.26
C ASN A 11 -19.49 -20.92 -0.12
N LYS A 12 -19.34 -21.77 0.91
CA LYS A 12 -18.37 -21.55 2.00
C LYS A 12 -16.92 -21.55 1.48
N LYS A 13 -16.57 -22.44 0.55
CA LYS A 13 -15.23 -22.50 -0.05
C LYS A 13 -14.95 -21.28 -0.93
N HIS A 14 -15.93 -20.87 -1.75
CA HIS A 14 -15.83 -19.67 -2.57
C HIS A 14 -15.70 -18.40 -1.71
N SER A 15 -16.55 -18.24 -0.69
CA SER A 15 -16.51 -17.09 0.23
C SER A 15 -15.16 -16.95 0.93
N LYS A 16 -14.54 -18.07 1.35
CA LYS A 16 -13.21 -18.07 1.96
C LYS A 16 -12.12 -17.62 0.99
N ASN A 17 -12.22 -17.93 -0.31
CA ASN A 17 -11.25 -17.47 -1.30
C ASN A 17 -11.37 -15.96 -1.61
N ILE A 18 -12.54 -15.34 -1.36
CA ILE A 18 -12.75 -13.90 -1.51
C ILE A 18 -12.20 -13.14 -0.29
N THR A 19 -12.46 -13.63 0.93
CA THR A 19 -12.04 -12.94 2.17
C THR A 19 -10.63 -13.31 2.64
N GLN A 20 -10.15 -14.53 2.36
CA GLN A 20 -8.78 -14.98 2.60
C GLN A 20 -7.93 -14.88 1.34
N ARG A 21 -8.10 -13.80 0.57
CA ARG A 21 -7.20 -13.39 -0.51
C ARG A 21 -5.84 -13.04 0.12
N GLY A 22 -5.13 -14.06 0.58
CA GLY A 22 -3.91 -13.95 1.37
C GLY A 22 -2.90 -13.11 0.61
N ASN A 23 -2.26 -12.18 1.31
CA ASN A 23 -1.20 -11.27 0.87
C ASN A 23 -1.11 -11.03 -0.66
N VAL A 24 -2.24 -10.74 -1.29
CA VAL A 24 -2.24 -10.33 -2.70
C VAL A 24 -1.78 -8.89 -2.66
N ALA A 25 -0.56 -8.66 -3.17
CA ALA A 25 0.03 -7.33 -3.25
C ALA A 25 -1.01 -6.38 -3.82
N LYS A 26 -1.56 -5.52 -2.97
CA LYS A 26 -2.47 -4.47 -3.38
C LYS A 26 -1.60 -3.49 -4.13
N THR A 27 -1.63 -3.59 -5.45
CA THR A 27 -0.93 -2.75 -6.43
C THR A 27 0.58 -3.01 -6.56
N LEU A 28 1.08 -3.01 -7.80
CA LEU A 28 2.49 -3.22 -8.17
C LEU A 28 3.37 -1.97 -7.96
N ARG A 29 2.80 -0.91 -7.37
CA ARG A 29 3.46 0.37 -7.17
C ARG A 29 3.08 0.85 -5.78
N PRO A 30 3.93 0.66 -4.75
CA PRO A 30 3.78 1.48 -3.56
C PRO A 30 3.73 2.93 -4.05
N GLN A 31 2.72 3.69 -3.63
CA GLN A 31 2.63 5.12 -3.88
C GLN A 31 3.85 5.77 -3.23
N GLU A 32 4.96 5.81 -3.95
CA GLU A 32 6.16 6.57 -3.64
C GLU A 32 5.89 8.05 -3.93
N GLU A 33 4.87 8.61 -3.30
CA GLU A 33 4.70 10.06 -3.15
C GLU A 33 5.45 10.57 -1.91
N LYS A 34 6.46 9.80 -1.47
CA LYS A 34 7.48 10.33 -0.57
C LYS A 34 8.50 10.98 -1.49
N TYR A 35 8.37 12.29 -1.69
CA TYR A 35 9.29 13.12 -2.47
C TYR A 35 10.70 12.48 -2.49
N PRO A 36 11.35 12.33 -3.67
CA PRO A 36 12.65 11.66 -3.80
C PRO A 36 13.77 12.36 -2.99
N VAL A 37 13.44 13.49 -2.39
CA VAL A 37 14.24 14.27 -1.47
C VAL A 37 13.73 14.08 -0.04
N GLY A 38 14.58 13.52 0.82
CA GLY A 38 14.27 13.37 2.24
C GLY A 38 14.07 14.73 2.93
N PRO A 39 13.24 14.82 3.99
CA PRO A 39 13.03 16.05 4.74
C PRO A 39 14.32 16.74 5.20
N TRP A 40 15.35 15.94 5.51
CA TRP A 40 16.67 16.44 5.92
C TRP A 40 17.44 17.12 4.78
N LEU A 41 17.34 16.59 3.56
CA LEU A 41 17.98 17.19 2.38
C LEU A 41 17.29 18.50 1.98
N LEU A 42 15.95 18.56 2.09
CA LEU A 42 15.20 19.80 1.90
C LEU A 42 15.60 20.88 2.92
N ALA A 43 15.75 20.50 4.20
CA ALA A 43 16.19 21.43 5.24
C ALA A 43 17.61 21.97 4.98
N LEU A 44 18.55 21.09 4.58
CA LEU A 44 19.90 21.48 4.20
C LEU A 44 19.91 22.41 2.98
N PHE A 45 19.11 22.09 1.96
CA PHE A 45 18.99 22.90 0.76
C PHE A 45 18.51 24.31 1.08
N VAL A 46 17.45 24.45 1.89
CA VAL A 46 16.94 25.76 2.31
C VAL A 46 17.93 26.50 3.19
N PHE A 47 18.61 25.81 4.12
CA PHE A 47 19.64 26.43 4.98
C PHE A 47 20.81 26.98 4.17
N VAL A 48 21.33 26.21 3.21
CA VAL A 48 22.42 26.66 2.34
C VAL A 48 21.97 27.80 1.45
N VAL A 49 20.84 27.67 0.74
CA VAL A 49 20.38 28.68 -0.22
C VAL A 49 19.98 29.99 0.48
N CYS A 50 19.15 29.94 1.53
CA CYS A 50 18.71 31.14 2.25
C CYS A 50 19.78 31.69 3.21
N GLY A 51 20.61 30.82 3.80
CA GLY A 51 21.72 31.23 4.67
C GLY A 51 22.87 31.90 3.91
N SER A 52 23.10 31.52 2.65
CA SER A 52 24.11 32.17 1.79
C SER A 52 23.65 33.50 1.21
N ALA A 53 22.34 33.78 1.18
CA ALA A 53 21.78 34.99 0.60
C ALA A 53 21.97 36.24 1.48
N LYS A 54 22.46 36.08 2.72
CA LYS A 54 22.82 37.18 3.62
C LYS A 54 24.34 37.23 3.78
N LYS A 55 25.03 37.61 2.72
CA LYS A 55 26.42 38.07 2.74
C LYS A 55 26.55 39.31 1.87
#